data_AF-A0A060ZC44-F1
#
_entry.id   AF-A0A060ZC44-F1
#
_cell.length_a   1.000
_cell.length_b   1.000
_cell.length_c   1.000
_cell.angle_alpha   90.00
_cell.angle_beta   90.00
_cell.angle_gamma   90.00
#
_symmetry.space_group_name_H-M   'P 1'
#
loop_
_entity.id
_entity.type
_entity.pdbx_description
1 polymer ?
#
loop_
_entity_poly.entity_id
_entity_poly.type
_entity_poly.pdbx_seq_one_letter_code
_entity_poly.pdbx_strand_id
1 'polypeptide(L)'
;MAQLETSHSLPPFPFLQAERIFSEVRRIESYRVEGMEIYSTTLWHLQKDVALSALSKDLTDMDKNSPEAWCVAGNCFSLQREHDIAIKFFQRAIQVNPGFAYAYTLLGHEFVLTEELEKALACFRNAIRVNTRHYNAW
;
A
#
# COMPACT_ATOMS: atom_id res chain seq x y z
N MET A 1 -22.53 -29.39 -6.42
CA MET A 1 -21.52 -29.01 -7.41
C MET A 1 -20.83 -27.73 -6.88
N ALA A 2 -20.11 -27.73 -5.75
CA ALA A 2 -18.77 -28.31 -5.55
C ALA A 2 -17.85 -27.85 -6.72
N GLN A 3 -16.83 -26.99 -6.60
CA GLN A 3 -15.82 -26.76 -5.55
C GLN A 3 -15.02 -25.44 -5.75
N LEU A 4 -14.54 -24.85 -4.64
CA LEU A 4 -13.19 -24.27 -4.34
C LEU A 4 -12.59 -23.22 -5.33
N GLU A 5 -12.22 -22.01 -4.93
CA GLU A 5 -11.11 -21.71 -4.01
C GLU A 5 -11.33 -20.47 -3.12
N THR A 6 -10.94 -20.63 -1.87
CA THR A 6 -10.76 -19.63 -0.82
C THR A 6 -9.37 -19.00 -0.90
N SER A 7 -9.28 -17.67 -0.87
CA SER A 7 -8.12 -16.95 -0.34
C SER A 7 -8.60 -15.78 0.54
N HIS A 8 -8.80 -16.09 1.82
CA HIS A 8 -8.70 -15.16 2.96
C HIS A 8 -9.29 -13.73 2.82
N SER A 9 -10.60 -13.60 2.60
CA SER A 9 -11.29 -12.40 3.09
C SER A 9 -11.42 -12.51 4.62
N LEU A 10 -10.43 -11.96 5.34
CA LEU A 10 -10.61 -11.68 6.77
C LEU A 10 -11.93 -10.91 6.93
N PRO A 11 -12.77 -11.21 7.93
CA PRO A 11 -13.97 -10.41 8.19
C PRO A 11 -13.56 -8.93 8.26
N PRO A 12 -14.42 -7.97 7.87
CA PRO A 12 -14.05 -6.54 7.88
C PRO A 12 -13.78 -6.01 9.30
N PHE A 13 -14.08 -6.79 10.33
CA PHE A 13 -13.94 -6.44 11.74
C PHE A 13 -12.52 -6.00 12.15
N PRO A 14 -11.45 -6.78 11.89
CA PRO A 14 -10.07 -6.35 12.12
C PRO A 14 -9.69 -5.05 11.40
N PHE A 15 -10.14 -4.85 10.15
CA PHE A 15 -9.81 -3.63 9.40
C PHE A 15 -10.56 -2.40 9.92
N LEU A 16 -11.81 -2.55 10.35
CA LEU A 16 -12.57 -1.47 10.97
C LEU A 16 -11.96 -1.04 12.31
N GLN A 17 -11.49 -2.00 13.11
CA GLN A 17 -10.77 -1.70 14.35
C GLN A 17 -9.44 -1.00 14.06
N ALA A 18 -8.68 -1.47 13.07
CA ALA A 18 -7.43 -0.84 12.65
C ALA A 18 -7.68 0.60 12.18
N GLU A 19 -8.72 0.85 11.37
CA GLU A 19 -9.08 2.19 10.91
C GLU A 19 -9.41 3.14 12.06
N ARG A 20 -10.15 2.65 13.07
CA ARG A 20 -10.43 3.42 14.29
C ARG A 20 -9.15 3.74 15.08
N ILE A 21 -8.22 2.80 15.21
CA ILE A 21 -6.97 3.03 15.93
C ILE A 21 -6.09 4.04 15.16
N PHE A 22 -5.93 3.87 13.85
CA PHE A 22 -5.10 4.77 13.04
C PHE A 22 -5.67 6.18 12.93
N SER A 23 -7.00 6.34 12.89
CA SER A 23 -7.63 7.66 12.95
C SER A 23 -7.38 8.36 14.29
N GLU A 24 -7.39 7.62 15.40
CA GLU A 24 -6.99 8.15 16.71
C GLU A 24 -5.51 8.51 16.79
N VAL A 25 -4.62 7.64 16.27
CA VAL A 25 -3.17 7.93 16.19
C VAL A 25 -2.93 9.23 15.42
N ARG A 26 -3.60 9.42 14.29
CA ARG A 26 -3.46 10.64 13.48
C ARG A 26 -4.03 11.89 14.17
N ARG A 27 -5.03 11.73 15.04
CA ARG A 27 -5.56 12.83 15.87
C ARG A 27 -4.57 13.26 16.95
N ILE A 28 -3.81 12.31 17.51
CA ILE A 28 -2.82 12.57 18.56
C ILE A 28 -1.50 13.07 17.95
N GLU A 29 -1.01 12.38 16.92
CA GLU A 29 0.25 12.64 16.22
C GLU A 29 0.00 12.97 14.75
N SER A 30 -0.40 14.21 14.46
CA SER A 30 -0.73 14.64 13.10
C SER A 30 0.46 14.64 12.13
N TYR A 31 1.68 14.76 12.66
CA TYR A 31 2.93 14.82 11.89
C TYR A 31 3.54 13.43 11.61
N ARG A 32 2.97 12.36 12.16
CA ARG A 32 3.52 11.01 12.00
C ARG A 32 3.24 10.49 10.59
N VAL A 33 4.30 10.19 9.84
CA VAL A 33 4.21 9.53 8.52
C VAL A 33 4.45 8.02 8.60
N GLU A 34 5.15 7.56 9.64
CA GLU A 34 5.51 6.15 9.83
C GLU A 34 4.28 5.27 10.16
N GLY A 35 4.11 4.18 9.42
CA GLY A 35 3.01 3.22 9.57
C GLY A 35 1.75 3.60 8.79
N MET A 36 1.77 4.73 8.08
CA MET A 36 0.64 5.19 7.27
C MET A 36 0.45 4.34 6.01
N GLU A 37 1.46 3.60 5.58
CA GLU A 37 1.35 2.60 4.53
C GLU A 37 0.39 1.47 4.92
N ILE A 38 0.43 0.99 6.17
CA ILE A 38 -0.49 -0.04 6.68
C ILE A 38 -1.90 0.53 6.81
N TYR A 39 -2.00 1.78 7.27
CA TYR A 39 -3.28 2.47 7.34
C TYR A 39 -3.91 2.63 5.94
N SER A 40 -3.11 3.02 4.94
CA SER A 40 -3.57 3.18 3.56
C SER A 40 -4.10 1.86 2.98
N THR A 41 -3.42 0.74 3.25
CA THR A 41 -3.87 -0.59 2.85
C THR A 41 -5.15 -1.00 3.57
N THR A 42 -5.32 -0.60 4.84
CA THR A 42 -6.57 -0.82 5.58
C THR A 42 -7.74 -0.06 4.93
N LEU A 43 -7.52 1.20 4.56
CA LEU A 43 -8.53 2.01 3.86
C LEU A 43 -8.86 1.46 2.47
N TRP A 44 -7.84 0.95 1.76
CA TRP A 44 -8.01 0.28 0.47
C TRP A 44 -8.89 -0.97 0.59
N HIS A 45 -8.65 -1.84 1.59
CA HIS A 45 -9.49 -3.02 1.84
C HIS A 45 -10.94 -2.64 2.22
N LEU A 46 -11.11 -1.54 2.96
CA LEU A 46 -12.42 -0.99 3.31
C LEU A 46 -13.10 -0.22 2.18
N GLN A 47 -12.42 -0.05 1.03
CA GLN A 47 -12.89 0.71 -0.13
C GLN A 47 -13.28 2.16 0.22
N LYS A 48 -12.56 2.79 1.16
CA LYS A 48 -12.78 4.19 1.57
C LYS A 48 -11.93 5.15 0.74
N ASP A 49 -12.37 5.41 -0.48
CA ASP A 49 -11.72 6.29 -1.46
C ASP A 49 -11.49 7.72 -0.94
N VAL A 50 -12.51 8.35 -0.36
CA VAL A 50 -12.43 9.73 0.12
C VAL A 50 -11.41 9.86 1.25
N ALA A 51 -11.43 8.94 2.22
CA ALA A 51 -10.50 8.95 3.34
C ALA A 51 -9.05 8.70 2.88
N LEU A 52 -8.87 7.79 1.92
CA LEU A 52 -7.56 7.46 1.37
C LEU A 52 -6.98 8.61 0.54
N SER A 53 -7.82 9.32 -0.22
CA SER A 53 -7.42 10.52 -0.97
C SER A 53 -7.03 11.67 -0.04
N ALA A 54 -7.83 11.93 1.01
CA ALA A 54 -7.49 12.92 2.03
C ALA A 54 -6.17 12.59 2.73
N LEU A 55 -5.98 11.31 3.11
CA LEU A 55 -4.73 10.82 3.72
C LEU A 55 -3.53 11.03 2.80
N SER A 56 -3.65 10.66 1.52
CA SER A 56 -2.61 10.81 0.51
C SER A 56 -2.17 12.27 0.35
N LYS A 57 -3.15 13.17 0.23
CA LYS A 57 -2.88 14.61 0.05
C LYS A 57 -2.16 15.18 1.25
N ASP A 58 -2.69 14.97 2.46
CA ASP A 58 -2.08 15.46 3.69
C ASP A 58 -0.64 14.96 3.85
N LEU A 59 -0.37 13.67 3.62
CA LEU A 59 0.97 13.11 3.76
C LEU A 59 1.94 13.67 2.73
N THR A 60 1.49 13.85 1.49
CA THR A 60 2.32 14.42 0.41
C THR A 60 2.59 15.91 0.65
N ASP A 61 1.64 16.64 1.25
CA ASP A 61 1.83 18.05 1.59
C ASP A 61 2.77 18.22 2.80
N MET A 62 2.75 17.28 3.76
CA MET A 62 3.63 17.28 4.93
C MET A 62 5.07 16.83 4.60
N ASP A 63 5.24 15.69 3.94
CA ASP A 63 6.55 15.14 3.62
C ASP A 63 6.59 14.47 2.24
N LYS A 64 7.14 15.18 1.27
CA LYS A 64 7.34 14.70 -0.12
C LYS A 64 8.51 13.73 -0.26
N ASN A 65 9.34 13.62 0.78
CA ASN A 65 10.54 12.81 0.80
C ASN A 65 10.33 11.52 1.62
N SER A 66 9.10 11.27 2.09
CA SER A 66 8.70 10.01 2.72
C SER A 66 8.26 9.00 1.64
N PRO A 67 8.81 7.78 1.61
CA PRO A 67 8.31 6.71 0.74
C PRO A 67 6.89 6.28 1.11
N GLU A 68 6.50 6.37 2.39
CA GLU A 68 5.17 6.04 2.88
C GLU A 68 4.10 6.92 2.23
N ALA A 69 4.34 8.23 2.13
CA ALA A 69 3.42 9.17 1.47
C ALA A 69 3.14 8.77 0.01
N TRP A 70 4.19 8.41 -0.74
CA TRP A 70 4.05 7.95 -2.12
C TRP A 70 3.36 6.58 -2.23
N CYS A 71 3.55 5.69 -1.26
CA CYS A 71 2.80 4.44 -1.18
C CYS A 71 1.30 4.67 -0.93
N VAL A 72 0.96 5.60 -0.03
CA VAL A 72 -0.44 5.97 0.21
C VAL A 72 -1.07 6.54 -1.07
N ALA A 73 -0.35 7.41 -1.78
CA ALA A 73 -0.81 7.93 -3.07
C ALA A 73 -1.02 6.81 -4.09
N GLY A 74 -0.08 5.88 -4.22
CA GLY A 74 -0.22 4.71 -5.09
C GLY A 74 -1.45 3.88 -4.76
N ASN A 75 -1.70 3.60 -3.47
CA ASN A 75 -2.90 2.88 -3.02
C ASN A 75 -4.19 3.63 -3.36
N CYS A 76 -4.19 4.97 -3.28
CA CYS A 76 -5.34 5.80 -3.65
C CYS A 76 -5.72 5.63 -5.13
N PHE A 77 -4.73 5.63 -6.03
CA PHE A 77 -4.95 5.43 -7.47
C PHE A 77 -5.24 3.97 -7.83
N SER A 78 -4.63 3.01 -7.12
CA SER A 78 -4.95 1.58 -7.24
C SER A 78 -6.42 1.32 -6.94
N LEU A 79 -6.98 1.94 -5.89
CA LEU A 79 -8.40 1.82 -5.54
C LEU A 79 -9.31 2.37 -6.65
N GLN A 80 -8.86 3.39 -7.38
CA GLN A 80 -9.56 3.97 -8.52
C GLN A 80 -9.39 3.17 -9.82
N ARG A 81 -8.66 2.04 -9.77
CA ARG A 81 -8.28 1.21 -10.93
C ARG A 81 -7.38 1.93 -11.95
N GLU A 82 -6.72 3.00 -11.52
CA GLU A 82 -5.74 3.72 -12.33
C GLU A 82 -4.33 3.12 -12.11
N HIS A 83 -4.18 1.85 -12.50
CA HIS A 83 -2.98 1.04 -12.21
C HIS A 83 -1.69 1.66 -12.78
N ASP A 84 -1.73 2.24 -13.99
CA ASP A 84 -0.57 2.90 -14.61
C ASP A 84 -0.02 4.06 -13.78
N ILE A 85 -0.93 4.78 -13.11
CA ILE A 85 -0.60 5.93 -12.27
C ILE A 85 -0.11 5.43 -10.91
N ALA A 86 -0.76 4.41 -10.34
CA ALA A 86 -0.32 3.75 -9.12
C ALA A 86 1.12 3.23 -9.23
N ILE A 87 1.46 2.55 -10.35
CA ILE A 87 2.80 2.05 -10.65
C ILE A 87 3.84 3.18 -10.60
N LYS A 88 3.55 4.34 -11.20
CA LYS A 88 4.47 5.50 -11.17
C LYS A 88 4.71 6.00 -9.76
N PHE A 89 3.68 6.04 -8.91
CA PHE A 89 3.82 6.46 -7.52
C PHE A 89 4.61 5.45 -6.68
N PHE A 90 4.40 4.15 -6.87
CA PHE A 90 5.21 3.13 -6.19
C PHE A 90 6.67 3.13 -6.66
N GLN A 91 6.92 3.34 -7.95
CA GLN A 91 8.28 3.56 -8.45
C GLN A 91 8.93 4.81 -7.82
N ARG A 92 8.15 5.88 -7.61
CA ARG A 92 8.65 7.07 -6.91
C ARG A 92 8.97 6.78 -5.44
N ALA A 93 8.15 6.01 -4.74
CA ALA A 93 8.42 5.56 -3.37
C ALA A 93 9.76 4.79 -3.29
N ILE A 94 10.02 3.90 -4.26
CA ILE A 94 11.28 3.15 -4.36
C ILE A 94 12.48 4.08 -4.66
N GLN A 95 12.30 5.08 -5.51
CA GLN A 95 13.37 6.06 -5.79
C GLN A 95 13.74 6.88 -4.55
N VAL A 96 12.74 7.22 -3.74
CA VAL A 96 12.91 7.98 -2.50
C VAL A 96 13.63 7.12 -1.45
N ASN A 97 13.19 5.88 -1.27
CA ASN A 97 13.86 4.93 -0.38
C ASN A 97 13.97 3.54 -1.03
N PRO A 98 15.13 3.20 -1.63
CA PRO A 98 15.35 1.89 -2.22
C PRO A 98 15.33 0.73 -1.21
N GLY A 99 15.42 1.02 0.08
CA GLY A 99 15.34 0.06 1.19
C GLY A 99 13.93 -0.18 1.71
N PHE A 100 12.90 0.41 1.10
CA PHE A 100 11.52 0.25 1.54
C PHE A 100 10.84 -0.96 0.88
N ALA A 101 10.92 -2.12 1.54
CA ALA A 101 10.41 -3.39 1.00
C ALA A 101 8.92 -3.34 0.62
N TYR A 102 8.11 -2.61 1.41
CA TYR A 102 6.66 -2.54 1.19
C TYR A 102 6.30 -1.93 -0.17
N ALA A 103 7.04 -0.92 -0.65
CA ALA A 103 6.81 -0.33 -1.96
C ALA A 103 7.05 -1.32 -3.10
N TYR A 104 8.05 -2.19 -2.99
CA TYR A 104 8.29 -3.24 -3.99
C TYR A 104 7.17 -4.29 -4.00
N THR A 105 6.64 -4.64 -2.82
CA THR A 105 5.48 -5.54 -2.72
C THR A 105 4.24 -4.94 -3.36
N LEU A 106 3.90 -3.68 -3.04
CA LEU A 106 2.74 -3.01 -3.66
C LEU A 106 2.91 -2.86 -5.18
N LEU A 107 4.10 -2.50 -5.64
CA LEU A 107 4.41 -2.45 -7.06
C LEU A 107 4.26 -3.83 -7.74
N GLY A 108 4.69 -4.90 -7.06
CA GLY A 108 4.50 -6.27 -7.52
C GLY A 108 3.03 -6.63 -7.68
N HIS A 109 2.20 -6.27 -6.70
CA HIS A 109 0.75 -6.47 -6.79
C HIS A 109 0.12 -5.70 -7.96
N GLU A 110 0.48 -4.44 -8.18
CA GLU A 110 -0.02 -3.70 -9.34
C GLU A 110 0.38 -4.34 -10.67
N PHE A 111 1.62 -4.82 -10.81
CA PHE A 111 2.02 -5.53 -12.02
C PHE A 111 1.30 -6.86 -12.23
N VAL A 112 0.90 -7.54 -11.15
CA VAL A 112 0.02 -8.72 -11.26
C VAL A 112 -1.36 -8.30 -11.79
N LEU A 113 -1.90 -7.17 -11.32
CA LEU A 113 -3.19 -6.66 -11.81
C LEU A 113 -3.14 -6.20 -13.27
N THR A 114 -1.99 -5.73 -13.77
CA THR A 114 -1.79 -5.37 -15.18
C THR A 114 -1.26 -6.53 -16.04
N GLU A 115 -1.26 -7.76 -15.53
CA GLU A 115 -0.79 -8.98 -16.19
C GLU A 115 0.71 -8.99 -16.60
N GLU A 116 1.51 -8.08 -16.03
CA GLU A 116 2.96 -7.97 -16.27
C GLU A 116 3.76 -8.85 -15.30
N LEU A 117 3.54 -10.17 -15.37
CA LEU A 117 4.04 -11.13 -14.38
C LEU A 117 5.57 -11.17 -14.23
N GLU A 118 6.33 -10.98 -15.31
CA GLU A 118 7.80 -10.95 -15.23
C GLU A 118 8.31 -9.77 -14.40
N LYS A 119 7.68 -8.60 -14.58
CA LYS A 119 8.01 -7.39 -13.79
C LYS A 119 7.57 -7.55 -12.34
N ALA A 120 6.40 -8.13 -12.10
CA ALA A 120 5.93 -8.44 -10.76
C ALA A 120 6.92 -9.34 -10.00
N LEU A 121 7.39 -10.41 -10.64
CA LEU A 121 8.33 -11.35 -10.05
C LEU A 121 9.68 -10.70 -9.75
N ALA A 122 10.15 -9.80 -10.61
CA ALA A 122 11.34 -8.99 -10.33
C ALA A 122 11.14 -8.07 -9.10
N CYS A 123 9.94 -7.49 -8.94
CA CYS A 123 9.61 -6.65 -7.78
C CYS A 123 9.59 -7.44 -6.48
N PHE A 124 8.94 -8.61 -6.44
CA PHE A 124 8.93 -9.47 -5.25
C PHE A 124 10.35 -9.96 -4.89
N ARG A 125 11.16 -10.36 -5.87
CA ARG A 125 12.58 -10.68 -5.64
C ARG A 125 13.35 -9.53 -5.02
N ASN A 126 13.12 -8.29 -5.48
CA ASN A 126 13.73 -7.11 -4.89
C ASN A 126 13.23 -6.86 -3.46
N ALA A 127 11.94 -7.04 -3.18
CA ALA A 127 11.38 -6.92 -1.84
C ALA A 127 12.04 -7.91 -0.86
N ILE A 128 12.23 -9.18 -1.26
CA ILE A 128 12.92 -10.20 -0.45
C ILE A 128 14.39 -9.84 -0.24
N ARG A 129 15.06 -9.30 -1.26
CA ARG A 129 16.47 -8.86 -1.16
C ARG A 129 16.63 -7.70 -0.18
N VAL A 130 15.67 -6.78 -0.17
CA VAL A 130 15.66 -5.61 0.72
C VAL A 130 15.34 -6.02 2.16
N ASN A 131 14.32 -6.85 2.35
CA ASN A 131 13.95 -7.39 3.65
C ASN A 131 13.52 -8.85 3.53
N THR A 132 14.43 -9.75 3.90
CA THR A 132 14.22 -11.19 3.83
C THR A 132 13.10 -11.68 4.75
N ARG A 133 12.78 -10.93 5.81
CA ARG A 133 11.69 -11.22 6.76
C ARG A 133 10.34 -10.62 6.34
N HIS A 134 10.26 -9.92 5.21
CA HIS A 134 9.01 -9.35 4.73
C HIS A 134 8.14 -10.45 4.09
N TYR A 135 7.20 -11.00 4.87
CA TYR A 135 6.39 -12.14 4.46
C TYR A 135 5.49 -11.85 3.24
N ASN A 136 5.06 -10.60 3.05
CA ASN A 136 4.19 -10.24 1.91
C ASN A 136 4.86 -10.42 0.54
N ALA A 137 6.19 -10.58 0.51
CA ALA A 137 6.95 -10.75 -0.72
C ALA A 137 7.23 -12.23 -1.08
N TRP A 138 6.94 -13.17 -0.17
CA TRP A 138 7.13 -14.62 -0.35
C TRP A 138 5.86 -15.27 -0.91
#